data_AF-A0A523XH52-F1
#
_entry.id   AF-A0A523XH52-F1
#
_cell.length_a   1.000
_cell.length_b   1.000
_cell.length_c   1.000
_cell.angle_alpha   90.00
_cell.angle_beta   90.00
_cell.angle_gamma   90.00
#
_symmetry.space_group_name_H-M   'P 1'
#
loop_
_entity.id
_entity.type
_entity.pdbx_description
1 polymer ?
#
loop_
_entity_poly.entity_id
_entity_poly.type
_entity_poly.pdbx_seq_one_letter_code
_entity_poly.pdbx_strand_id
1 'polypeptide(L)'
;KVCDCSTWLAPQRRRLQPLSLSLQVSYLTPGFCLIKYAQENKNPPILKSLYDFLIKGGPESGLKILKNMYYDTALTAGPYALKALQEFAGPSRIVFGSDFPFAKKLAPIVAKDSRKYFDFSEEEFEAVDNKNCLELFPHMGNTI
;
A
#
# COMPACT_ATOMS: atom_id res chain seq x y z
N LYS A 1 3.79 -3.79 -30.71
CA LYS A 1 2.51 -4.34 -31.18
C LYS A 1 1.55 -4.31 -30.00
N VAL A 2 0.73 -3.27 -29.93
CA VAL A 2 -0.28 -3.07 -28.87
C VAL A 2 -1.44 -4.03 -29.13
N CYS A 3 -1.98 -4.66 -28.09
CA CYS A 3 -3.12 -5.59 -28.21
C CYS A 3 -4.35 -4.86 -28.77
N ASP A 4 -4.87 -5.34 -29.89
CA ASP A 4 -6.16 -4.93 -30.44
C ASP A 4 -7.29 -5.69 -29.72
N CYS A 5 -8.00 -5.01 -28.82
CA CYS A 5 -9.13 -5.54 -28.06
C CYS A 5 -10.44 -5.65 -28.87
N SER A 6 -10.48 -5.17 -30.12
CA SER A 6 -11.72 -5.12 -30.91
C SER A 6 -12.25 -6.50 -31.33
N THR A 7 -11.37 -7.51 -31.37
CA THR A 7 -11.69 -8.85 -31.90
C THR A 7 -12.28 -9.83 -30.87
N TRP A 8 -12.15 -9.55 -29.57
CA TRP A 8 -12.52 -10.51 -28.51
C TRP A 8 -13.86 -10.25 -27.82
N LEU A 9 -14.51 -9.11 -28.05
CA LEU A 9 -15.83 -8.79 -27.50
C LEU A 9 -17.00 -9.43 -28.28
N ALA A 10 -16.72 -10.31 -29.25
CA ALA A 10 -17.71 -10.83 -30.18
C ALA A 10 -18.83 -11.71 -29.55
N PRO A 11 -18.62 -12.54 -28.50
CA PRO A 11 -19.69 -13.45 -28.08
C PRO A 11 -20.65 -12.88 -27.02
N GLN A 12 -20.40 -11.71 -26.42
CA GLN A 12 -21.27 -11.12 -25.37
C GLN A 12 -22.17 -9.96 -25.86
N ARG A 13 -22.27 -9.74 -27.19
CA ARG A 13 -23.14 -8.72 -27.79
C ARG A 13 -24.60 -9.15 -27.94
N ARG A 14 -25.28 -9.61 -26.89
CA ARG A 14 -26.76 -9.65 -26.91
C ARG A 14 -27.32 -9.20 -25.57
N ARG A 15 -27.94 -8.02 -25.60
CA ARG A 15 -28.75 -7.33 -24.58
C ARG A 15 -28.00 -6.59 -23.47
N LEU A 16 -27.41 -5.44 -23.77
CA LEU A 16 -27.42 -4.28 -22.86
C LEU A 16 -27.55 -3.00 -23.71
N GLN A 17 -28.44 -2.10 -23.29
CA GLN A 17 -28.87 -0.88 -23.99
C GLN A 17 -27.76 0.20 -24.07
N PRO A 18 -27.87 1.20 -24.97
CA PRO A 18 -26.76 2.08 -25.32
C PRO A 18 -26.74 3.33 -24.42
N LEU A 19 -26.12 3.25 -23.25
CA LEU A 19 -25.61 4.43 -22.55
C LEU A 19 -24.38 4.05 -21.71
N SER A 20 -23.24 4.70 -21.99
CA SER A 20 -21.99 4.76 -21.19
C SER A 20 -20.92 3.64 -21.28
N LEU A 21 -20.89 2.83 -22.34
CA LEU A 21 -19.87 1.76 -22.50
C LEU A 21 -18.40 2.24 -22.70
N SER A 22 -18.14 3.53 -22.98
CA SER A 22 -16.77 4.02 -23.20
C SER A 22 -15.94 4.14 -21.92
N LEU A 23 -16.58 4.35 -20.76
CA LEU A 23 -15.88 4.52 -19.48
C LEU A 23 -15.61 3.18 -18.78
N GLN A 24 -16.49 2.19 -18.91
CA GLN A 24 -16.33 0.88 -18.25
C GLN A 24 -15.18 0.04 -18.83
N VAL A 25 -14.84 0.23 -20.11
CA VAL A 25 -13.75 -0.50 -20.76
C VAL A 25 -12.37 -0.08 -20.23
N SER A 26 -12.21 1.16 -19.74
CA SER A 26 -10.91 1.69 -19.28
C SER A 26 -10.50 1.20 -17.89
N TYR A 27 -11.44 0.91 -17.00
CA TYR A 27 -11.11 0.48 -15.62
C TYR A 27 -10.85 -1.03 -15.52
N LEU A 28 -11.39 -1.83 -16.44
CA LEU A 28 -11.27 -3.30 -16.40
C LEU A 28 -10.14 -3.85 -17.28
N THR A 29 -9.63 -3.07 -18.24
CA THR A 29 -8.58 -3.51 -19.17
C THR A 29 -7.29 -3.96 -18.47
N PRO A 30 -6.78 -3.27 -17.43
CA PRO A 30 -5.55 -3.68 -16.77
C PRO A 30 -5.67 -5.07 -16.11
N GLY A 31 -6.78 -5.34 -15.41
CA GLY A 31 -6.99 -6.62 -14.72
C GLY A 31 -7.08 -7.80 -15.68
N PHE A 32 -7.85 -7.66 -16.77
CA PHE A 32 -7.95 -8.70 -17.80
C PHE A 32 -6.63 -9.00 -18.50
N CYS A 33 -5.80 -7.96 -18.74
CA CYS A 33 -4.50 -8.14 -19.35
C CYS A 33 -3.59 -9.00 -18.45
N LEU A 34 -3.52 -8.70 -17.15
CA LEU A 34 -2.71 -9.47 -16.19
C LEU A 34 -3.16 -10.94 -16.07
N ILE A 35 -4.48 -11.19 -16.09
CA ILE A 35 -5.04 -12.55 -16.10
C ILE A 35 -4.60 -13.32 -17.36
N LYS A 36 -4.61 -12.69 -18.54
CA LYS A 36 -4.12 -13.33 -19.77
C LYS A 36 -2.62 -13.65 -19.71
N TYR A 37 -1.79 -12.75 -19.20
CA TYR A 37 -0.37 -13.04 -18.98
C TYR A 37 -0.18 -14.26 -18.05
N ALA A 38 -1.05 -14.42 -17.04
CA ALA A 38 -1.00 -15.54 -16.11
C ALA A 38 -1.37 -16.86 -16.80
N GLN A 39 -2.43 -16.84 -17.59
CA GLN A 39 -2.89 -18.00 -18.37
C GLN A 39 -1.86 -18.44 -19.43
N GLU A 40 -1.17 -17.48 -20.04
CA GLU A 40 -0.17 -17.73 -21.09
C GLU A 40 1.25 -17.99 -20.52
N ASN A 41 1.41 -17.99 -19.19
CA ASN A 41 2.69 -18.12 -18.50
C ASN A 41 3.78 -17.15 -18.99
N LYS A 42 3.36 -15.93 -19.38
CA LYS A 42 4.22 -14.86 -19.88
C LYS A 42 4.47 -13.84 -18.78
N ASN A 43 5.66 -13.24 -18.77
CA ASN A 43 5.98 -12.15 -17.84
C ASN A 43 5.64 -10.80 -18.48
N PRO A 44 4.89 -9.92 -17.79
CA PRO A 44 4.64 -8.59 -18.30
C PRO A 44 5.94 -7.75 -18.31
N PRO A 45 6.17 -6.93 -19.36
CA PRO A 45 7.39 -6.13 -19.49
C PRO A 45 7.43 -4.91 -18.54
N ILE A 46 6.28 -4.49 -18.03
CA ILE A 46 6.10 -3.38 -17.09
C ILE A 46 5.34 -3.93 -15.88
N LEU A 47 5.68 -3.50 -14.66
CA LEU A 47 5.09 -4.00 -13.39
C LEU A 47 5.37 -5.48 -13.09
N LYS A 48 6.46 -6.06 -13.61
CA LYS A 48 6.84 -7.46 -13.30
C LYS A 48 6.98 -7.72 -11.80
N SER A 49 7.52 -6.77 -11.02
CA SER A 49 7.61 -6.90 -9.56
C SER A 49 6.24 -6.94 -8.89
N LEU A 50 5.33 -6.02 -9.27
CA LEU A 50 3.96 -5.99 -8.76
C LEU A 50 3.14 -7.19 -9.24
N TYR A 51 3.38 -7.69 -10.45
CA TYR A 51 2.74 -8.88 -11.00
C TYR A 51 3.23 -10.16 -10.34
N ASP A 52 4.54 -10.33 -10.18
CA ASP A 52 5.12 -11.46 -9.46
C ASP A 52 4.62 -11.44 -7.98
N PHE A 53 4.43 -10.24 -7.40
CA PHE A 53 3.88 -10.01 -6.05
C PHE A 53 2.37 -10.33 -5.93
N LEU A 54 1.51 -9.77 -6.80
CA LEU A 54 0.05 -9.93 -6.70
C LEU A 54 -0.45 -11.25 -7.28
N ILE A 55 0.19 -11.78 -8.32
CA ILE A 55 -0.35 -12.86 -9.15
C ILE A 55 0.43 -14.17 -8.99
N LYS A 56 1.77 -14.15 -8.98
CA LYS A 56 2.55 -15.41 -8.87
C LYS A 56 2.74 -15.90 -7.45
N GLY A 57 3.05 -15.01 -6.51
CA GLY A 57 3.28 -15.41 -5.12
C GLY A 57 2.00 -15.62 -4.30
N GLY A 58 0.84 -15.24 -4.84
CA GLY A 58 -0.43 -15.22 -4.13
C GLY A 58 -0.49 -14.15 -3.01
N PRO A 59 -1.69 -13.89 -2.47
CA PRO A 59 -1.90 -12.81 -1.50
C PRO A 59 -1.05 -12.94 -0.23
N GLU A 60 -0.76 -14.17 0.21
CA GLU A 60 0.04 -14.42 1.41
C GLU A 60 1.49 -13.94 1.28
N SER A 61 2.11 -14.17 0.10
CA SER A 61 3.48 -13.71 -0.15
C SER A 61 3.58 -12.19 -0.09
N GLY A 62 2.56 -11.50 -0.61
CA GLY A 62 2.51 -10.05 -0.60
C GLY A 62 2.32 -9.50 0.80
N LEU A 63 1.41 -10.10 1.57
CA LEU A 63 1.22 -9.75 2.99
C LEU A 63 2.49 -9.95 3.82
N LYS A 64 3.25 -11.02 3.58
CA LYS A 64 4.52 -11.26 4.27
C LYS A 64 5.54 -10.15 4.03
N ILE A 65 5.62 -9.65 2.80
CA ILE A 65 6.52 -8.55 2.45
C ILE A 65 6.05 -7.23 3.07
N LEU A 66 4.75 -6.92 2.94
CA LEU A 66 4.17 -5.70 3.50
C LEU A 66 4.38 -5.64 5.02
N LYS A 67 4.22 -6.76 5.74
CA LYS A 67 4.51 -6.84 7.18
C LYS A 67 5.97 -6.56 7.55
N ASN A 68 6.90 -6.64 6.61
CA ASN A 68 8.31 -6.34 6.83
C ASN A 68 8.70 -4.91 6.44
N MET A 69 7.79 -4.12 5.87
CA MET A 69 8.01 -2.72 5.57
C MET A 69 7.84 -1.87 6.82
N TYR A 70 8.51 -0.71 6.85
CA TYR A 70 8.25 0.31 7.86
C TYR A 70 7.12 1.23 7.39
N TYR A 71 6.28 1.62 8.34
CA TYR A 71 5.14 2.50 8.13
C TYR A 71 5.29 3.73 9.01
N ASP A 72 4.97 4.92 8.48
CA ASP A 72 4.95 6.14 9.28
C ASP A 72 3.52 6.49 9.74
N THR A 73 3.44 7.36 10.74
CA THR A 73 2.16 7.93 11.21
C THR A 73 1.75 9.19 10.43
N ALA A 74 2.48 9.57 9.38
CA ALA A 74 2.26 10.83 8.69
C ALA A 74 0.83 10.91 8.15
N LEU A 75 0.16 12.04 8.43
CA LEU A 75 -1.23 12.31 8.03
C LEU A 75 -2.26 11.26 8.52
N THR A 76 -1.86 10.37 9.43
CA THR A 76 -2.70 9.29 9.95
C THR A 76 -3.19 9.66 11.34
N ALA A 77 -4.49 9.86 11.48
CA ALA A 77 -5.13 10.25 12.74
C ALA A 77 -6.41 9.44 12.99
N GLY A 78 -6.84 9.41 14.25
CA GLY A 78 -8.03 8.69 14.68
C GLY A 78 -7.81 7.21 15.04
N PRO A 79 -8.74 6.63 15.81
CA PRO A 79 -8.55 5.34 16.46
C PRO A 79 -8.52 4.16 15.47
N TYR A 80 -9.32 4.21 14.41
CA TYR A 80 -9.46 3.07 13.50
C TYR A 80 -8.21 2.87 12.65
N ALA A 81 -7.66 3.95 12.09
CA ALA A 81 -6.47 3.88 11.26
C ALA A 81 -5.24 3.44 12.08
N LEU A 82 -5.05 4.03 13.26
CA LEU A 82 -3.92 3.70 14.13
C LEU A 82 -4.02 2.27 14.69
N LYS A 83 -5.20 1.81 15.10
CA LYS A 83 -5.36 0.42 15.56
C LYS A 83 -5.18 -0.60 14.43
N ALA A 84 -5.66 -0.30 13.23
CA ALA A 84 -5.42 -1.17 12.08
C ALA A 84 -3.94 -1.24 11.74
N LEU A 85 -3.23 -0.12 11.80
CA LEU A 85 -1.79 -0.06 11.59
C LEU A 85 -1.02 -0.86 12.66
N GLN A 86 -1.39 -0.67 13.93
CA GLN A 86 -0.83 -1.41 15.06
C GLN A 86 -0.99 -2.93 14.89
N GLU A 87 -2.19 -3.39 14.58
CA GLU A 87 -2.48 -4.82 14.39
C GLU A 87 -1.73 -5.41 13.18
N PHE A 88 -1.56 -4.61 12.12
CA PHE A 88 -0.95 -5.06 10.89
C PHE A 88 0.59 -5.14 10.98
N ALA A 89 1.23 -4.05 11.41
CA ALA A 89 2.68 -3.87 11.35
C ALA A 89 3.38 -4.16 12.69
N GLY A 90 2.70 -3.93 13.81
CA GLY A 90 3.30 -3.98 15.15
C GLY A 90 4.28 -2.83 15.43
N PRO A 91 4.70 -2.66 16.69
CA PRO A 91 5.48 -1.51 17.13
C PRO A 91 6.89 -1.44 16.54
N SER A 92 7.51 -2.57 16.18
CA SER A 92 8.88 -2.61 15.60
C SER A 92 8.97 -2.13 14.14
N ARG A 93 7.82 -1.99 13.47
CA ARG A 93 7.73 -1.57 12.05
C ARG A 93 6.98 -0.26 11.86
N ILE A 94 6.72 0.47 12.94
CA ILE A 94 6.09 1.79 12.89
C ILE A 94 7.13 2.85 13.28
N VAL A 95 7.18 3.95 12.53
CA VAL A 95 8.00 5.13 12.85
C VAL A 95 7.11 6.35 12.99
N PHE A 96 7.46 7.25 13.91
CA PHE A 96 6.72 8.51 14.01
C PHE A 96 7.00 9.39 12.79
N GLY A 97 5.93 9.82 12.12
CA GLY A 97 5.96 10.73 10.98
C GLY A 97 4.94 11.85 11.15
N SER A 98 5.37 13.09 10.95
CA SER A 98 4.50 14.28 11.09
C SER A 98 4.19 14.98 9.76
N ASP A 99 4.93 14.67 8.69
CA ASP A 99 4.91 15.39 7.41
C ASP A 99 5.18 16.90 7.54
N PHE A 100 6.06 17.30 8.46
CA PHE A 100 6.54 18.67 8.55
C PHE A 100 7.52 18.98 7.40
N PRO A 101 7.43 20.14 6.71
CA PRO A 101 6.64 21.34 7.01
C PRO A 101 5.27 21.42 6.30
N PHE A 102 4.83 20.37 5.61
CA PHE A 102 3.63 20.41 4.77
C PHE A 102 2.34 20.30 5.60
N ALA A 103 2.35 19.47 6.65
CA ALA A 103 1.18 19.15 7.46
C ALA A 103 1.09 19.91 8.80
N LYS A 104 1.47 21.20 8.86
CA LYS A 104 1.59 21.97 10.12
C LYS A 104 0.38 21.90 11.06
N LYS A 105 -0.84 21.87 10.50
CA LYS A 105 -2.09 21.80 11.29
C LYS A 105 -2.43 20.38 11.75
N LEU A 106 -2.00 19.38 11.00
CA LEU A 106 -2.28 17.97 11.27
C LEU A 106 -1.21 17.31 12.14
N ALA A 107 0.06 17.72 12.03
CA ALA A 107 1.17 17.17 12.79
C ALA A 107 0.91 17.07 14.32
N PRO A 108 0.38 18.11 15.00
CA PRO A 108 0.06 18.01 16.43
C PRO A 108 -1.08 17.03 16.72
N ILE A 109 -2.04 16.89 15.80
CA ILE A 109 -3.17 15.96 15.93
C ILE A 109 -2.65 14.53 15.78
N VAL A 110 -1.82 14.26 14.78
CA VAL A 110 -1.17 12.96 14.56
C VAL A 110 -0.36 12.55 15.78
N ALA A 111 0.48 13.44 16.32
CA ALA A 111 1.27 13.16 17.52
C ALA A 111 0.40 12.82 18.73
N LYS A 112 -0.64 13.64 18.96
CA LYS A 112 -1.60 13.44 20.06
C LYS A 112 -2.37 12.13 19.91
N ASP A 113 -2.90 11.85 18.72
CA ASP A 113 -3.72 10.69 18.45
C ASP A 113 -2.89 9.40 18.49
N SER A 114 -1.65 9.44 17.99
CA SER A 114 -0.71 8.31 18.09
C SER A 114 -0.49 7.92 19.56
N ARG A 115 -0.23 8.90 20.44
CA ARG A 115 -0.08 8.62 21.88
C ARG A 115 -1.36 8.20 22.58
N LYS A 116 -2.52 8.61 22.06
CA LYS A 116 -3.82 8.29 22.66
C LYS A 116 -4.34 6.91 22.27
N TYR A 117 -4.13 6.49 21.03
CA TYR A 117 -4.85 5.35 20.46
C TYR A 117 -3.99 4.11 20.22
N PHE A 118 -2.66 4.25 20.14
CA PHE A 118 -1.79 3.09 20.23
C PHE A 118 -1.83 2.51 21.64
N ASP A 119 -1.93 1.18 21.70
CA ASP A 119 -1.83 0.42 22.95
C ASP A 119 -0.42 -0.15 23.05
N PHE A 120 0.54 0.73 23.30
CA PHE A 120 1.97 0.44 23.39
C PHE A 120 2.49 0.73 24.79
N SER A 121 3.47 -0.05 25.22
CA SER A 121 4.33 0.24 26.36
C SER A 121 5.23 1.45 26.09
N GLU A 122 5.83 2.03 27.13
CA GLU A 122 6.76 3.16 26.97
C GLU A 122 8.00 2.75 26.16
N GLU A 123 8.48 1.51 26.30
CA GLU A 123 9.58 0.97 25.52
C GLU A 123 9.25 0.88 24.03
N GLU A 124 8.00 0.52 23.70
CA GLU A 124 7.49 0.48 22.32
C GLU A 124 7.28 1.88 21.75
N PHE A 125 6.81 2.85 22.55
CA PHE A 125 6.76 4.25 22.13
C PHE A 125 8.16 4.81 21.84
N GLU A 126 9.15 4.48 22.67
CA GLU A 126 10.55 4.87 22.42
C GLU A 126 11.08 4.26 21.11
N ALA A 127 10.66 3.03 20.81
CA ALA A 127 10.99 2.39 19.55
C ALA A 127 10.39 3.14 18.35
N VAL A 128 9.11 3.48 18.40
CA VAL A 128 8.40 4.23 17.36
C VAL A 128 8.95 5.65 17.19
N ASP A 129 9.24 6.34 18.29
CA ASP A 129 9.71 7.72 18.29
C ASP A 129 11.14 7.84 17.75
N ASN A 130 12.01 6.83 17.99
CA ASN A 130 13.42 6.95 17.65
C ASN A 130 14.10 5.64 17.21
N LYS A 131 14.02 4.55 17.98
CA LYS A 131 14.90 3.37 17.74
C LYS A 131 14.68 2.73 16.38
N ASN A 132 13.43 2.61 15.94
CA ASN A 132 13.10 2.08 14.62
C ASN A 132 13.65 2.95 13.49
N CYS A 133 13.67 4.28 13.70
CA CYS A 133 14.27 5.21 12.75
C CYS A 133 15.80 5.06 12.71
N LEU A 134 16.46 4.84 13.85
CA LEU A 134 17.89 4.57 13.91
C LEU A 134 18.29 3.23 13.27
N GLU A 135 17.41 2.22 13.31
CA GLU A 135 17.64 0.97 12.57
C GLU A 135 17.65 1.21 11.05
N LEU A 136 16.74 2.05 10.55
CA LEU A 136 16.66 2.44 9.14
C LEU A 136 17.82 3.37 8.72
N PHE A 137 18.17 4.32 9.58
CA PHE A 137 19.14 5.37 9.29
C PHE A 137 20.18 5.49 10.42
N PRO A 138 21.11 4.53 10.56
CA PRO A 138 22.05 4.48 11.69
C PRO A 138 22.90 5.75 11.86
N HIS A 139 23.20 6.44 10.77
CA HIS A 139 24.04 7.63 10.77
C HIS A 139 23.36 8.85 11.41
N MET A 140 22.03 8.88 11.52
CA MET A 140 21.31 10.01 12.13
C MET A 140 21.55 10.09 13.65
N GLY A 141 21.90 8.99 14.31
CA GLY A 141 22.20 8.97 15.75
C GLY A 141 23.59 9.52 16.12
N ASN A 142 24.50 9.65 15.15
CA ASN A 142 25.87 10.12 15.38
C ASN A 142 26.03 11.65 15.19
N THR A 143 24.95 12.35 14.86
CA THR A 143 24.97 13.80 14.67
C THR A 143 24.51 14.47 15.97
N ILE A 144 25.44 14.64 16.91
CA ILE A 144 25.27 15.48 18.10
C ILE A 144 26.29 16.61 18.04
#